data_AF-A0A356AQ58-F1
#
_entry.id   AF-A0A356AQ58-F1
#
_cell.length_a   1.000
_cell.length_b   1.000
_cell.length_c   1.000
_cell.angle_alpha   90.00
_cell.angle_beta   90.00
_cell.angle_gamma   90.00
#
_symmetry.space_group_name_H-M   'P 1'
#
loop_
_entity.id
_entity.type
_entity.pdbx_description
1 polymer ?
#
loop_
_entity_poly.entity_id
_entity_poly.type
_entity_poly.pdbx_seq_one_letter_code
_entity_poly.pdbx_strand_id
1 'polypeptide(L)'
;MKNILFHQQSQFTRSFKKKLNEKLSEAGLFYTQFLVMYYINQQQPVSLVEISNYLDVEKPTITRTVKRLEEQDYIEEVPSSDKRE
;
A
#
# COMPACT_ATOMS: atom_id res chain seq x y z
N MET A 1 4.56 -25.69 20.37
CA MET A 1 4.99 -25.79 18.95
C MET A 1 4.08 -25.04 17.98
N LYS A 2 2.75 -24.96 18.20
CA LYS A 2 1.90 -24.05 17.42
C LYS A 2 2.31 -22.59 17.71
N ASN A 3 2.60 -21.81 16.67
CA ASN A 3 2.92 -20.37 16.64
C ASN A 3 4.39 -19.92 16.50
N ILE A 4 5.39 -20.82 16.48
CA ILE A 4 6.79 -20.39 16.28
C ILE A 4 6.97 -19.79 14.88
N LEU A 5 6.40 -20.40 13.84
CA LEU A 5 6.46 -19.90 12.46
C LEU A 5 5.82 -18.53 12.31
N PHE A 6 4.61 -18.31 12.83
CA PHE A 6 3.92 -17.00 12.76
C PHE A 6 4.66 -15.92 13.55
N HIS A 7 5.25 -16.30 14.69
CA HIS A 7 6.08 -15.39 15.48
C HIS A 7 7.36 -15.00 14.71
N GLN A 8 8.08 -15.98 14.14
CA GLN A 8 9.26 -15.75 13.30
C GLN A 8 8.92 -14.92 12.06
N GLN A 9 7.82 -15.23 11.38
CA GLN A 9 7.33 -14.45 10.24
C GLN A 9 7.03 -13.00 10.65
N SER A 10 6.39 -12.79 11.79
CA SER A 10 6.08 -11.43 12.28
C SER A 10 7.35 -10.64 12.61
N GLN A 11 8.36 -11.29 13.20
CA GLN A 11 9.66 -10.68 13.48
C GLN A 11 10.42 -10.35 12.20
N PHE A 12 10.40 -11.27 11.22
CA PHE A 12 10.99 -11.05 9.91
C PHE A 12 10.30 -9.87 9.20
N THR A 13 8.97 -9.89 9.10
CA THR A 13 8.18 -8.83 8.46
C THR A 13 8.45 -7.47 9.10
N ARG A 14 8.53 -7.39 10.44
CA ARG A 14 8.90 -6.13 11.12
C ARG A 14 10.31 -5.66 10.75
N SER A 15 11.29 -6.57 10.79
CA SER A 15 12.68 -6.24 10.47
C SER A 15 12.86 -5.84 9.01
N PHE A 16 12.18 -6.52 8.09
CA PHE A 16 12.15 -6.22 6.67
C PHE A 16 11.52 -4.86 6.40
N LYS A 17 10.30 -4.61 6.94
CA LYS A 17 9.63 -3.31 6.81
C LYS A 17 10.48 -2.17 7.34
N LYS A 18 11.18 -2.35 8.46
CA LYS A 18 12.09 -1.34 9.02
C LYS A 18 13.20 -0.98 8.03
N LYS A 19 13.95 -1.97 7.53
CA LYS A 19 15.04 -1.74 6.56
C LYS A 19 14.55 -1.13 5.25
N LEU A 20 13.39 -1.57 4.77
CA LEU A 20 12.80 -1.03 3.55
C LEU A 20 12.34 0.42 3.76
N ASN A 21 11.75 0.75 4.91
CA ASN A 21 11.43 2.13 5.26
C ASN A 21 12.66 3.03 5.36
N GLU A 22 13.77 2.54 5.92
CA GLU A 22 15.02 3.30 5.96
C GLU A 22 15.46 3.69 4.55
N LYS A 23 15.36 2.77 3.57
CA LYS A 23 15.66 3.04 2.16
C LYS A 23 14.65 3.98 1.51
N LEU A 24 13.36 3.75 1.70
CA LEU A 24 12.29 4.57 1.12
C LEU A 24 12.23 5.98 1.68
N SER A 25 12.70 6.18 2.92
CA SER A 25 12.74 7.51 3.53
C SER A 25 13.68 8.48 2.82
N GLU A 26 14.70 7.96 2.12
CA GLU A 26 15.58 8.75 1.24
C GLU A 26 14.77 9.41 0.09
N ALA A 27 13.64 8.81 -0.30
CA ALA A 27 12.70 9.31 -1.30
C ALA A 27 11.41 9.91 -0.68
N GLY A 28 11.36 10.11 0.64
CA GLY A 28 10.17 10.65 1.33
C GLY A 28 8.96 9.71 1.35
N LEU A 29 9.20 8.40 1.24
CA LEU A 29 8.14 7.38 1.13
C LEU A 29 8.15 6.42 2.33
N PHE A 30 6.96 5.92 2.66
CA PHE A 30 6.76 4.80 3.58
C PHE A 30 6.42 3.50 2.83
N TYR A 31 6.66 2.37 3.48
CA TYR A 31 6.42 1.02 2.97
C TYR A 31 5.03 0.84 2.37
N THR A 32 3.98 1.29 3.06
CA THR A 32 2.60 1.13 2.57
C THR A 32 2.34 2.00 1.34
N GLN A 33 2.91 3.21 1.28
CA GLN A 33 2.83 4.09 0.10
C GLN A 33 3.52 3.43 -1.09
N PHE A 34 4.71 2.86 -0.88
CA PHE A 34 5.43 2.11 -1.91
C PHE A 34 4.64 0.92 -2.44
N LEU A 35 4.01 0.11 -1.56
CA LEU A 35 3.20 -1.02 -2.02
C LEU A 35 1.97 -0.60 -2.82
N VAL A 36 1.31 0.49 -2.42
CA VAL A 36 0.18 1.05 -3.17
C VAL A 36 0.63 1.50 -4.56
N MET A 37 1.72 2.28 -4.65
CA MET A 37 2.27 2.72 -5.94
C MET A 37 2.74 1.55 -6.81
N TYR A 38 3.40 0.54 -6.20
CA TYR A 38 3.82 -0.66 -6.92
C TYR A 38 2.63 -1.35 -7.57
N TYR A 39 1.53 -1.53 -6.82
CA TYR A 39 0.33 -2.18 -7.36
C TYR A 39 -0.35 -1.33 -8.45
N ILE A 40 -0.51 -0.02 -8.23
CA ILE A 40 -1.05 0.91 -9.23
C ILE A 40 -0.22 0.81 -10.52
N ASN A 41 1.10 0.89 -10.44
CA ASN A 41 1.98 0.82 -11.60
C ASN A 41 1.88 -0.49 -12.40
N GLN A 42 1.45 -1.59 -11.77
CA GLN A 42 1.27 -2.88 -12.46
C GLN A 42 -0.10 -3.03 -13.10
N GLN A 43 -1.15 -2.39 -12.58
CA GLN A 43 -2.54 -2.72 -12.91
C GLN A 43 -3.41 -1.47 -13.22
N GLN A 44 -2.83 -0.28 -13.35
CA GLN A 44 -3.58 0.97 -13.54
C GLN A 44 -4.49 0.96 -14.79
N PRO A 45 -5.71 1.53 -14.72
CA PRO A 45 -6.31 2.15 -13.53
C PRO A 45 -6.82 1.10 -12.52
N VAL A 46 -6.67 1.37 -11.23
CA VAL A 46 -7.15 0.51 -10.13
C VAL A 46 -8.04 1.27 -9.16
N SER A 47 -9.04 0.60 -8.62
CA SER A 47 -9.93 1.12 -7.58
C SER A 47 -9.35 0.95 -6.16
N LEU A 48 -9.85 1.75 -5.22
CA LEU A 48 -9.51 1.61 -3.79
C LEU A 48 -9.86 0.22 -3.21
N VAL A 49 -10.90 -0.43 -3.75
CA VAL A 49 -11.33 -1.77 -3.31
C VAL A 49 -10.34 -2.82 -3.79
N GLU A 50 -9.86 -2.72 -5.03
CA GLU A 50 -8.86 -3.65 -5.56
C GLU A 50 -7.53 -3.53 -4.80
N ILE A 51 -7.08 -2.31 -4.49
CA ILE A 51 -5.88 -2.10 -3.68
C ILE A 51 -6.06 -2.70 -2.27
N SER A 52 -7.23 -2.48 -1.65
CA SER A 52 -7.56 -3.01 -0.31
C SER A 52 -7.52 -4.54 -0.28
N ASN A 53 -8.13 -5.19 -1.27
CA ASN A 53 -8.15 -6.64 -1.39
C ASN A 53 -6.76 -7.21 -1.69
N TYR A 54 -5.99 -6.56 -2.58
CA TYR A 54 -4.65 -7.01 -2.95
C TYR A 54 -3.67 -6.95 -1.77
N LEU A 55 -3.72 -5.87 -0.98
CA LEU A 55 -2.81 -5.67 0.16
C LEU A 55 -3.29 -6.32 1.45
N ASP A 56 -4.49 -6.89 1.48
CA ASP A 56 -5.16 -7.41 2.68
C ASP A 56 -5.19 -6.36 3.81
N VAL A 57 -5.65 -5.15 3.44
CA VAL A 57 -5.70 -3.99 4.34
C VAL A 57 -7.05 -3.29 4.18
N GLU A 58 -7.66 -2.93 5.30
CA GLU A 58 -8.92 -2.21 5.36
C GLU A 58 -8.97 -0.97 4.45
N LYS A 59 -10.06 -0.83 3.68
CA LYS A 59 -10.26 0.27 2.72
C LYS A 59 -9.99 1.66 3.32
N PRO A 60 -10.43 2.02 4.54
CA PRO A 60 -10.09 3.32 5.15
C PRO A 60 -8.58 3.60 5.26
N THR A 61 -7.76 2.57 5.50
CA THR A 61 -6.29 2.70 5.55
C THR A 61 -5.72 2.96 4.16
N ILE A 62 -6.24 2.28 3.14
CA ILE A 62 -5.88 2.52 1.74
C ILE A 62 -6.30 3.91 1.29
N THR A 63 -7.52 4.36 1.58
CA THR A 63 -8.01 5.70 1.25
C THR A 63 -7.09 6.79 1.81
N ARG A 64 -6.65 6.69 3.07
CA ARG A 64 -5.69 7.64 3.66
C ARG A 64 -4.32 7.58 2.98
N THR A 65 -3.89 6.42 2.52
CA THR A 65 -2.59 6.24 1.86
C THR A 65 -2.60 6.82 0.45
N VAL A 66 -3.64 6.53 -0.33
CA VAL A 66 -3.87 7.08 -1.67
C VAL A 66 -3.97 8.60 -1.62
N LYS A 67 -4.77 9.16 -0.70
CA LYS A 67 -4.87 10.61 -0.55
C LYS A 67 -3.52 11.29 -0.28
N ARG A 68 -2.66 10.68 0.55
CA ARG A 68 -1.32 11.22 0.80
C ARG A 68 -0.42 11.14 -0.43
N LEU A 69 -0.53 10.07 -1.21
CA LEU A 69 0.22 9.93 -2.46
C LEU A 69 -0.22 10.96 -3.50
N GLU A 70 -1.52 11.24 -3.57
CA GLU A 70 -2.09 12.30 -4.40
C GLU A 70 -1.64 13.69 -3.93
N GLU A 71 -1.68 13.98 -2.63
CA GLU A 71 -1.14 15.22 -2.03
C GLU A 71 0.39 15.41 -2.28
N GLN A 72 1.10 14.33 -2.61
CA GLN A 72 2.52 14.32 -2.96
C GLN A 72 2.77 14.26 -4.48
N ASP A 73 1.72 14.41 -5.30
CA ASP A 73 1.76 14.36 -6.77
C ASP A 73 2.30 13.03 -7.35
N TYR A 74 2.22 11.93 -6.60
CA TYR A 74 2.66 10.61 -7.08
C TYR A 74 1.62 9.87 -7.91
N ILE A 75 0.34 10.17 -7.68
CA ILE A 75 -0.80 9.50 -8.35
C ILE A 75 -1.91 10.51 -8.58
N GLU A 76 -2.78 10.22 -9.55
CA GLU A 76 -3.97 11.02 -9.85
C GLU A 76 -5.23 10.16 -9.78
N GLU A 77 -6.33 10.73 -9.29
CA GLU A 77 -7.64 10.12 -9.41
C GLU A 77 -8.17 10.29 -10.84
N VAL A 78 -8.41 9.18 -11.53
CA VAL A 78 -9.10 9.17 -12.83
C VAL A 78 -10.60 9.00 -12.62
N PRO A 79 -11.45 9.75 -13.34
CA PRO A 79 -12.89 9.57 -13.26
C PRO A 79 -13.24 8.12 -13.61
N SER A 80 -13.90 7.44 -12.68
CA SER A 80 -14.57 6.17 -12.97
C SER A 80 -15.62 6.43 -14.07
N SER A 81 -15.55 5.69 -15.18
CA SER A 81 -16.64 5.62 -16.16
C SER A 81 -17.93 5.07 -15.52
N ASP A 82 -17.79 4.39 -14.39
CA ASP A 82 -18.86 3.84 -13.61
C ASP A 82 -19.36 4.88 -12.60
N LYS A 83 -20.17 5.82 -13.10
CA LYS A 83 -21.11 6.60 -12.27
C LYS A 83 -22.19 5.63 -11.82
N ARG A 84 -21.91 4.89 -10.75
CA ARG A 84 -22.79 3.91 -10.11
C ARG A 84 -24.28 4.18 -10.34
N GLU A 85 -24.90 3.24 -11.05
CA GLU A 85 -26.28 2.78 -10.78
C GLU A 85 -26.42 2.25 -9.35
#